data_AF-A0A1J3CY40-F1
#
_entry.id   AF-A0A1J3CY40-F1
#
_cell.length_a   1.000
_cell.length_b   1.000
_cell.length_c   1.000
_cell.angle_alpha   90.00
_cell.angle_beta   90.00
_cell.angle_gamma   90.00
#
_symmetry.space_group_name_H-M   'P 1'
#
loop_
_entity.id
_entity.type
_entity.pdbx_description
1 polymer ?
#
loop_
_entity_poly.entity_id
_entity_poly.type
_entity_poly.pdbx_seq_one_letter_code
_entity_poly.pdbx_strand_id
1 'polypeptide(L)'
;MRFGLMRSVLIHPFGGSIITVRSTTTSGQYVASRSRDPVFEKLMDKYKNLLKVIAIQDLILANPTADPPSVSIEFLSRLSQKLHLNRGAASFLRKYPHIFHVLYDPVKSQPFCTLTDAAIEISRQEALAINTALPLVVDRLVRLLSMSMSKSIPLRAVFKVWRELGLPDDFEDSVISKNPHVFRLSDGHE
;
A
#
# COMPACT_ATOMS: atom_id res chain seq x y z
N MET A 1 -35.46 -15.74 20.09
CA MET A 1 -36.57 -14.76 19.98
C MET A 1 -36.10 -13.60 19.11
N ARG A 2 -36.60 -13.51 17.87
CA ARG A 2 -36.38 -12.38 16.96
C ARG A 2 -37.76 -11.89 16.55
N PHE A 3 -38.10 -10.66 16.93
CA PHE A 3 -39.40 -10.05 16.61
C PHE A 3 -39.44 -9.68 15.13
N GLY A 4 -40.37 -10.25 14.39
CA GLY A 4 -40.74 -9.81 13.04
C GLY A 4 -41.98 -8.93 13.11
N LEU A 5 -41.85 -7.67 12.72
CA LEU A 5 -43.00 -6.77 12.54
C LEU A 5 -43.61 -7.02 11.16
N MET A 6 -44.77 -7.68 11.13
CA MET A 6 -45.59 -7.79 9.92
C MET A 6 -46.36 -6.49 9.69
N ARG A 7 -46.41 -6.04 8.43
CA ARG A 7 -47.28 -4.95 7.99
C ARG A 7 -48.66 -5.55 7.67
N SER A 8 -49.67 -5.24 8.47
CA SER A 8 -51.06 -5.53 8.12
C SER A 8 -51.47 -4.62 6.96
N VAL A 9 -51.84 -5.22 5.83
CA VAL A 9 -52.45 -4.49 4.72
C VAL A 9 -53.95 -4.64 4.88
N LEU A 10 -54.58 -3.72 5.61
CA LEU A 10 -56.03 -3.54 5.53
C LEU A 10 -56.27 -2.55 4.37
N ILE A 11 -56.65 -3.08 3.21
CA ILE A 11 -57.09 -2.25 2.08
C ILE A 11 -58.56 -1.95 2.31
N HIS A 12 -58.88 -0.69 2.61
CA HIS A 12 -60.20 -0.12 2.32
C HIS A 12 -60.05 1.20 1.59
N PRO A 13 -61.04 1.53 0.72
CA PRO A 13 -60.89 2.48 -0.36
C PRO A 13 -61.13 3.91 0.13
N PHE A 14 -60.65 4.87 -0.65
CA PHE A 14 -60.74 6.33 -0.49
C PHE A 14 -59.61 7.01 0.29
N GLY A 15 -58.91 7.90 -0.43
CA GLY A 15 -58.07 8.96 0.15
C GLY A 15 -56.59 8.62 0.35
N GLY A 16 -55.91 8.07 -0.67
CA GLY A 16 -54.51 7.69 -0.55
C GLY A 16 -53.54 8.87 -0.52
N SER A 17 -53.20 9.37 0.69
CA SER A 17 -51.98 10.14 0.90
C SER A 17 -50.78 9.21 0.74
N ILE A 18 -49.97 9.43 -0.30
CA ILE A 18 -48.77 8.62 -0.59
C ILE A 18 -47.73 8.94 0.48
N ILE A 19 -47.67 8.12 1.54
CA ILE A 19 -46.57 8.14 2.50
C ILE A 19 -45.31 7.67 1.75
N THR A 20 -44.52 8.63 1.29
CA THR A 20 -43.22 8.37 0.67
C THR A 20 -42.24 8.03 1.78
N VAL A 21 -42.04 6.73 2.03
CA VAL A 21 -41.01 6.26 2.96
C VAL A 21 -39.65 6.51 2.32
N ARG A 22 -38.88 7.48 2.84
CA ARG A 22 -37.47 7.66 2.45
C ARG A 22 -36.63 6.54 3.06
N SER A 23 -36.23 5.58 2.24
CA SER A 23 -35.23 4.58 2.63
C SER A 23 -33.86 5.24 2.69
N THR A 24 -33.28 5.37 3.88
CA THR A 24 -31.90 5.83 4.03
C THR A 24 -30.96 4.68 3.65
N THR A 25 -30.04 4.95 2.72
CA THR A 25 -28.99 3.99 2.35
C THR A 25 -27.87 4.07 3.38
N THR A 26 -27.57 2.96 4.03
CA THR A 26 -26.43 2.92 4.97
C THR A 26 -25.10 3.03 4.21
N SER A 27 -24.03 3.43 4.89
CA SER A 27 -22.69 3.47 4.29
C SER A 27 -22.28 2.13 3.67
N GLY A 28 -22.62 1.00 4.32
CA GLY A 28 -22.36 -0.34 3.79
C GLY A 28 -23.13 -0.64 2.49
N GLN A 29 -24.41 -0.27 2.42
CA GLN A 29 -25.21 -0.42 1.20
C GLN A 29 -24.70 0.48 0.07
N TYR A 30 -24.27 1.70 0.38
CA TYR A 30 -23.68 2.63 -0.59
C TYR A 30 -22.34 2.13 -1.14
N VAL A 31 -21.49 1.53 -0.29
CA VAL A 31 -20.24 0.93 -0.74
C VAL A 31 -20.50 -0.31 -1.61
N ALA A 32 -21.49 -1.12 -1.25
CA ALA A 32 -21.86 -2.32 -1.99
C ALA A 32 -22.52 -2.03 -3.34
N SER A 33 -23.18 -0.87 -3.51
CA SER A 33 -23.82 -0.47 -4.77
C SER A 33 -22.84 0.12 -5.80
N ARG A 34 -21.56 0.32 -5.45
CA ARG A 34 -20.53 0.78 -6.38
C ARG A 34 -20.24 -0.29 -7.44
N SER A 35 -20.11 0.13 -8.69
CA SER A 35 -19.66 -0.76 -9.77
C SER A 35 -18.23 -1.21 -9.49
N ARG A 36 -18.02 -2.51 -9.36
CA ARG A 36 -16.69 -3.13 -9.23
C ARG A 36 -16.44 -3.96 -10.47
N ASP A 37 -15.33 -3.71 -11.16
CA ASP A 37 -14.90 -4.54 -12.28
C ASP A 37 -14.30 -5.86 -11.75
N PRO A 38 -14.90 -7.02 -12.03
CA PRO A 38 -14.38 -8.31 -11.55
C PRO A 38 -12.95 -8.62 -12.02
N VAL A 39 -12.56 -8.14 -13.20
CA VAL A 39 -11.22 -8.34 -13.75
C VAL A 39 -10.20 -7.55 -12.93
N PHE A 40 -10.50 -6.27 -12.68
CA PHE A 40 -9.67 -5.40 -11.86
C PHE A 40 -9.55 -5.91 -10.41
N GLU A 41 -10.65 -6.37 -9.80
CA GLU A 41 -10.61 -6.93 -8.44
C GLU A 41 -9.68 -8.14 -8.34
N LYS A 42 -9.74 -9.05 -9.33
CA LYS A 42 -8.86 -10.23 -9.38
C LYS A 42 -7.39 -9.84 -9.52
N LEU A 43 -7.09 -8.79 -10.29
CA LEU A 43 -5.74 -8.24 -10.39
C LEU A 43 -5.29 -7.66 -9.04
N MET A 44 -6.15 -6.85 -8.42
CA MET A 44 -5.85 -6.19 -7.16
C MET A 44 -5.60 -7.17 -6.01
N ASP A 45 -6.25 -8.32 -6.00
CA ASP A 45 -5.98 -9.36 -5.00
C ASP A 45 -4.58 -9.97 -5.14
N LYS A 46 -4.05 -10.08 -6.36
CA LYS A 46 -2.64 -10.46 -6.58
C LYS A 46 -1.71 -9.32 -6.18
N TYR A 47 -2.03 -8.08 -6.56
CA TYR A 47 -1.24 -6.91 -6.21
C TYR A 47 -1.10 -6.72 -4.69
N LYS A 48 -2.17 -6.92 -3.91
CA LYS A 48 -2.11 -6.89 -2.45
C LYS A 48 -1.15 -7.93 -1.86
N ASN A 49 -0.93 -9.07 -2.53
CA ASN A 49 0.07 -10.03 -2.09
C ASN A 49 1.49 -9.54 -2.39
N LEU A 50 1.70 -8.91 -3.55
CA LEU A 50 2.98 -8.29 -3.89
C LEU A 50 3.39 -7.23 -2.86
N LEU A 51 2.46 -6.37 -2.44
CA LEU A 51 2.74 -5.37 -1.39
C LEU A 51 3.21 -6.00 -0.07
N LYS A 52 2.67 -7.17 0.29
CA LYS A 52 3.11 -7.92 1.48
C LYS A 52 4.50 -8.53 1.29
N VAL A 53 4.81 -9.00 0.08
CA VAL A 53 6.15 -9.50 -0.27
C VAL A 53 7.16 -8.38 -0.12
N ILE A 54 6.90 -7.21 -0.73
CA ILE A 54 7.75 -6.02 -0.66
C ILE A 54 7.96 -5.60 0.79
N ALA A 55 6.89 -5.50 1.59
CA ALA A 55 7.02 -5.13 3.00
C ALA A 55 7.91 -6.09 3.81
N ILE A 56 7.86 -7.40 3.52
CA ILE A 56 8.75 -8.38 4.17
C ILE A 56 10.19 -8.25 3.65
N GLN A 57 10.36 -8.05 2.34
CA GLN A 57 11.67 -7.78 1.72
C GLN A 57 12.33 -6.55 2.34
N ASP A 58 11.61 -5.44 2.48
CA ASP A 58 12.12 -4.21 3.09
C ASP A 58 12.54 -4.44 4.55
N LEU A 59 11.76 -5.20 5.32
CA LEU A 59 12.12 -5.58 6.68
C LEU A 59 13.38 -6.45 6.77
N ILE A 60 13.61 -7.32 5.77
CA ILE A 60 14.82 -8.15 5.67
C ILE A 60 16.02 -7.26 5.34
N LEU A 61 15.90 -6.42 4.32
CA LEU A 61 16.97 -5.55 3.85
C LEU A 61 17.34 -4.46 4.86
N ALA A 62 16.37 -4.01 5.68
CA ALA A 62 16.61 -3.04 6.74
C ALA A 62 17.42 -3.58 7.93
N ASN A 63 17.67 -4.90 8.01
CA ASN A 63 18.50 -5.52 9.06
C ASN A 63 19.89 -5.89 8.53
N PRO A 64 20.90 -5.00 8.62
CA PRO A 64 22.26 -5.25 8.12
C PRO A 64 23.09 -6.18 9.03
N THR A 65 22.54 -6.64 10.16
CA THR A 65 23.30 -7.34 11.22
C THR A 65 23.72 -8.75 10.83
N ALA A 66 23.12 -9.35 9.80
CA ALA A 66 23.44 -10.69 9.33
C ALA A 66 23.80 -10.66 7.85
N ASP A 67 24.82 -11.44 7.47
CA ASP A 67 25.16 -11.72 6.08
C ASP A 67 24.96 -13.22 5.81
N PRO A 68 23.93 -13.62 5.03
CA PRO A 68 22.96 -12.78 4.34
C PRO A 68 21.90 -12.16 5.27
N PRO A 69 21.26 -11.04 4.87
CA PRO A 69 20.21 -10.39 5.64
C PRO A 69 19.06 -11.35 5.95
N SER A 70 18.65 -11.42 7.22
CA SER A 70 17.62 -12.36 7.65
C SER A 70 16.84 -11.84 8.85
N VAL A 71 15.59 -12.33 8.98
CA VAL A 71 14.67 -11.96 10.05
C VAL A 71 14.07 -13.20 10.69
N SER A 72 13.84 -13.17 12.00
CA SER A 72 13.20 -14.31 12.67
C SER A 72 11.73 -14.43 12.29
N ILE A 73 11.24 -15.66 12.12
CA ILE A 73 9.82 -15.89 11.83
C ILE A 73 8.93 -15.45 13.00
N GLU A 74 9.44 -15.51 14.24
CA GLU A 74 8.72 -15.00 15.40
C GLU A 74 8.51 -13.49 15.31
N PHE A 75 9.54 -12.72 14.91
CA PHE A 75 9.41 -11.29 14.67
C PHE A 75 8.35 -10.99 13.60
N LEU A 76 8.39 -11.69 12.46
CA LEU A 76 7.37 -11.56 11.43
C LEU A 76 5.98 -11.98 11.91
N SER A 77 5.89 -12.97 12.80
CA SER A 77 4.62 -13.42 13.38
C SER A 77 4.01 -12.37 14.30
N ARG A 78 4.83 -11.65 15.09
CA ARG A 78 4.38 -10.48 15.87
C ARG A 78 3.86 -9.35 14.98
N LEU A 79 4.44 -9.19 13.78
CA LEU A 79 4.00 -8.20 12.80
C LEU A 79 2.88 -8.69 11.86
N SER A 80 2.42 -9.94 12.00
CA SER A 80 1.46 -10.55 11.07
C SER A 80 0.17 -9.75 10.86
N GLN A 81 -0.35 -9.12 11.92
CA GLN A 81 -1.54 -8.27 11.83
C GLN A 81 -1.28 -6.98 11.04
N LYS A 82 -0.13 -6.32 11.29
CA LYS A 82 0.28 -5.11 10.57
C LYS A 82 0.58 -5.39 9.09
N LEU A 83 1.15 -6.55 8.80
CA LEU A 83 1.46 -7.03 7.45
C LEU A 83 0.27 -7.72 6.77
N HIS A 84 -0.89 -7.82 7.42
CA HIS A 84 -2.09 -8.50 6.92
C HIS A 84 -1.84 -9.95 6.45
N LEU A 85 -1.05 -10.71 7.21
CA LEU A 85 -0.71 -12.11 6.95
C LEU A 85 -1.78 -13.03 7.57
N ASN A 86 -2.91 -13.18 6.87
CA ASN A 86 -4.11 -13.87 7.39
C ASN A 86 -3.89 -15.30 7.90
N ARG A 87 -2.90 -16.03 7.38
CA ARG A 87 -2.56 -17.42 7.78
C ARG A 87 -1.25 -17.51 8.59
N GLY A 88 -0.74 -16.38 9.04
CA GLY A 88 0.54 -16.26 9.73
C GLY A 88 1.74 -16.15 8.78
N ALA A 89 2.88 -15.70 9.34
CA ALA A 89 4.10 -15.45 8.58
C ALA A 89 4.63 -16.72 7.90
N ALA A 90 4.77 -17.82 8.64
CA ALA A 90 5.30 -19.07 8.10
C ALA A 90 4.46 -19.63 6.94
N SER A 91 3.12 -19.48 6.98
CA SER A 91 2.25 -19.92 5.87
C SER A 91 2.44 -19.04 4.63
N PHE A 92 2.61 -17.73 4.82
CA PHE A 92 2.83 -16.79 3.72
C PHE A 92 4.19 -17.01 3.04
N LEU A 93 5.27 -17.18 3.82
CA LEU A 93 6.62 -17.39 3.28
C LEU A 93 6.69 -18.67 2.43
N ARG A 94 6.11 -19.78 2.91
CA ARG A 94 6.06 -21.05 2.16
C ARG A 94 5.28 -20.96 0.85
N LYS A 95 4.41 -19.96 0.68
CA LYS A 95 3.69 -19.74 -0.57
C LYS A 95 4.58 -19.18 -1.68
N TYR A 96 5.68 -18.51 -1.33
CA TYR A 96 6.61 -17.88 -2.28
C TYR A 96 8.05 -18.35 -2.08
N PRO A 97 8.34 -19.65 -2.28
CA PRO A 97 9.68 -20.22 -2.06
C PRO A 97 10.73 -19.72 -3.06
N HIS A 98 10.31 -19.10 -4.16
CA HIS A 98 11.21 -18.47 -5.13
C HIS A 98 11.74 -17.11 -4.65
N ILE A 99 11.10 -16.50 -3.64
CA ILE A 99 11.47 -15.20 -3.08
C ILE A 99 12.09 -15.39 -1.69
N PHE A 100 11.46 -16.23 -0.87
CA PHE A 100 11.84 -16.42 0.52
C PHE A 100 12.45 -17.80 0.77
N HIS A 101 13.58 -17.82 1.46
CA HIS A 101 14.23 -19.01 1.95
C HIS A 101 14.12 -19.09 3.47
N VAL A 102 13.51 -20.17 3.97
CA VAL A 102 13.32 -20.39 5.41
C VAL A 102 14.40 -21.34 5.91
N LEU A 103 15.24 -20.84 6.81
CA LEU A 103 16.35 -21.56 7.43
C LEU A 103 16.06 -21.77 8.92
N TYR A 104 16.64 -22.82 9.50
CA TYR A 104 16.63 -23.01 10.95
C TYR A 104 18.03 -22.71 11.49
N ASP A 105 18.14 -21.74 12.39
CA ASP A 105 19.40 -21.44 13.07
C ASP A 105 19.55 -22.38 14.27
N PRO A 106 20.52 -23.32 14.26
CA PRO A 106 20.71 -24.25 15.36
C PRO A 106 21.21 -23.57 16.65
N VAL A 107 21.92 -22.44 16.54
CA VAL A 107 22.47 -21.71 17.69
C VAL A 107 21.36 -21.02 18.46
N LYS A 108 20.43 -20.38 17.74
CA LYS A 108 19.28 -19.69 18.33
C LYS A 108 18.06 -20.61 18.51
N SER A 109 18.13 -21.83 17.99
CA SER A 109 17.02 -22.80 17.98
C SER A 109 15.72 -22.21 17.41
N GLN A 110 15.84 -21.32 16.42
CA GLN A 110 14.72 -20.53 15.89
C GLN A 110 14.74 -20.49 14.35
N PRO A 111 13.58 -20.54 13.68
CA PRO A 111 13.53 -20.35 12.24
C PRO A 111 13.67 -18.88 11.82
N PHE A 112 14.49 -18.67 10.79
CA PHE A 112 14.74 -17.39 10.13
C PHE A 112 14.28 -17.43 8.67
N CYS A 113 14.00 -16.25 8.14
CA CYS A 113 13.67 -16.02 6.73
C CYS A 113 14.74 -15.11 6.13
N THR A 114 15.27 -15.51 4.97
CA THR A 114 16.14 -14.70 4.12
C THR A 114 15.57 -14.64 2.71
N LEU A 115 16.09 -13.73 1.88
CA LEU A 115 15.75 -13.66 0.47
C LEU A 115 16.58 -14.67 -0.31
N THR A 116 16.04 -15.18 -1.42
CA THR A 116 16.82 -15.97 -2.38
C THR A 116 17.80 -15.07 -3.14
N ASP A 117 18.89 -15.63 -3.66
CA ASP A 117 19.87 -14.88 -4.46
C ASP A 117 19.21 -14.17 -5.66
N ALA A 118 18.24 -14.84 -6.29
CA ALA A 118 17.45 -14.28 -7.38
C ALA A 118 16.63 -13.05 -6.92
N ALA A 119 16.00 -13.10 -5.74
CA ALA A 119 15.24 -11.98 -5.20
C ALA A 119 16.16 -10.81 -4.79
N ILE A 120 17.33 -11.10 -4.23
CA ILE A 120 18.34 -10.09 -3.90
C ILE A 120 18.82 -9.38 -5.17
N GLU A 121 19.14 -10.13 -6.22
CA GLU A 121 19.58 -9.55 -7.49
C GLU A 121 18.48 -8.70 -8.14
N ILE A 122 17.21 -9.15 -8.11
CA ILE A 122 16.08 -8.35 -8.59
C ILE A 122 15.97 -7.04 -7.80
N SER A 123 16.04 -7.09 -6.47
CA SER A 123 15.98 -5.89 -5.63
C SER A 123 17.11 -4.91 -5.95
N ARG A 124 18.32 -5.43 -6.22
CA ARG A 124 19.47 -4.62 -6.65
C ARG A 124 19.24 -3.94 -8.00
N GLN A 125 18.66 -4.67 -8.96
CA GLN A 125 18.32 -4.14 -10.29
C GLN A 125 17.21 -3.08 -10.20
N GLU A 126 16.21 -3.29 -9.35
CA GLU A 126 15.16 -2.31 -9.07
C GLU A 126 15.75 -1.01 -8.50
N ALA A 127 16.63 -1.11 -7.50
CA ALA A 127 17.32 0.05 -6.93
C ALA A 127 18.17 0.79 -7.98
N LEU A 128 18.89 0.06 -8.85
CA LEU A 128 19.65 0.64 -9.94
C LEU A 128 18.74 1.39 -10.93
N ALA A 129 17.61 0.78 -11.32
CA ALA A 129 16.66 1.37 -12.24
C ALA A 129 16.03 2.65 -11.66
N ILE A 130 15.65 2.64 -10.38
CA ILE A 130 15.12 3.81 -9.67
C ILE A 130 16.16 4.95 -9.67
N ASN A 131 17.40 4.66 -9.29
CA ASN A 131 18.47 5.65 -9.29
C ASN A 131 18.77 6.22 -10.68
N THR A 132 18.71 5.38 -11.71
CA THR A 132 18.91 5.79 -13.10
C THR A 132 17.75 6.68 -13.60
N ALA A 133 16.53 6.44 -13.12
CA ALA A 133 15.36 7.24 -13.46
C ALA A 133 15.27 8.57 -12.67
N LEU A 134 16.10 8.77 -11.65
CA LEU A 134 16.04 9.94 -10.77
C LEU A 134 16.08 11.30 -11.51
N PRO A 135 16.94 11.50 -12.54
CA PRO A 135 16.94 12.75 -13.30
C PRO A 135 15.60 13.04 -14.01
N LEU A 136 14.91 12.00 -14.49
CA LEU A 136 13.59 12.14 -15.11
C LEU A 136 12.53 12.57 -14.09
N VAL A 137 12.63 12.08 -12.86
CA VAL A 137 11.75 12.46 -11.75
C VAL A 137 11.94 13.93 -11.38
N VAL A 138 13.20 14.40 -11.35
CA VAL A 138 13.53 15.82 -11.16
C VAL A 138 12.91 16.67 -12.27
N ASP A 139 13.06 16.31 -13.55
CA ASP A 139 12.46 17.05 -14.67
C ASP A 139 10.93 17.12 -14.58
N ARG A 140 10.27 16.02 -14.19
CA ARG A 140 8.81 15.99 -13.98
C ARG A 140 8.39 16.97 -12.90
N LEU A 141 9.10 17.04 -11.78
CA LEU A 141 8.82 18.00 -10.71
C LEU A 141 9.04 19.45 -11.17
N VAL A 142 10.12 19.72 -11.91
CA VAL A 142 10.39 21.06 -12.49
C VAL A 142 9.27 21.46 -13.44
N ARG A 143 8.81 20.54 -14.29
CA ARG A 143 7.70 20.78 -15.21
C ARG A 143 6.42 21.08 -14.45
N LEU A 144 6.12 20.31 -13.40
CA LEU A 144 4.94 20.52 -12.57
C LEU A 144 4.96 21.91 -11.91
N LEU A 145 6.10 22.30 -11.31
CA LEU A 145 6.29 23.66 -10.77
C LEU A 145 6.15 24.71 -11.86
N SER A 146 6.67 24.44 -13.06
CA SER A 146 6.61 25.38 -14.18
C SER A 146 5.19 25.64 -14.70
N MET A 147 4.26 24.71 -14.48
CA MET A 147 2.84 24.89 -14.81
C MET A 147 2.10 25.78 -13.79
N SER A 148 2.66 25.97 -12.58
CA SER A 148 2.12 26.89 -11.58
C SER A 148 2.54 28.33 -11.89
N MET A 149 1.61 29.28 -11.77
CA MET A 149 1.91 30.71 -11.95
C MET A 149 2.94 31.20 -10.92
N SER A 150 2.85 30.73 -9.68
CA SER A 150 3.76 31.09 -8.59
C SER A 150 5.06 30.28 -8.59
N LYS A 151 5.22 29.32 -9.53
CA LYS A 151 6.33 28.35 -9.54
C LYS A 151 6.47 27.57 -8.23
N SER A 152 5.39 27.49 -7.45
CA SER A 152 5.32 26.83 -6.16
C SER A 152 4.08 25.96 -6.09
N ILE A 153 4.19 24.83 -5.39
CA ILE A 153 3.12 23.86 -5.17
C ILE A 153 3.20 23.39 -3.71
N PRO A 154 2.06 23.29 -2.99
CA PRO A 154 2.05 22.75 -1.64
C PRO A 154 2.61 21.33 -1.61
N LEU A 155 3.59 21.07 -0.75
CA LEU A 155 4.20 19.74 -0.61
C LEU A 155 3.16 18.68 -0.26
N ARG A 156 2.13 19.03 0.53
CA ARG A 156 0.96 18.18 0.82
C ARG A 156 0.24 17.69 -0.43
N ALA A 157 0.21 18.48 -1.51
CA ALA A 157 -0.42 18.07 -2.76
C ALA A 157 0.45 17.03 -3.48
N VAL A 158 1.78 17.23 -3.49
CA VAL A 158 2.74 16.26 -4.04
C VAL A 158 2.64 14.92 -3.29
N PHE A 159 2.53 14.95 -1.97
CA PHE A 159 2.27 13.78 -1.13
C PHE A 159 0.96 13.04 -1.41
N LYS A 160 0.03 13.59 -2.19
CA LYS A 160 -1.17 12.81 -2.58
C LYS A 160 -0.92 11.97 -3.82
N VAL A 161 0.12 12.28 -4.59
CA VAL A 161 0.37 11.71 -5.92
C VAL A 161 1.82 11.30 -6.14
N TRP A 162 2.64 11.23 -5.08
CA TRP A 162 4.09 11.02 -5.22
C TRP A 162 4.44 9.75 -6.00
N ARG A 163 3.72 8.65 -5.74
CA ARG A 163 3.89 7.39 -6.46
C ARG A 163 3.57 7.50 -7.94
N GLU A 164 2.52 8.26 -8.30
CA GLU A 164 2.13 8.51 -9.69
C GLU A 164 3.15 9.40 -10.41
N LEU A 165 3.85 10.28 -9.67
CA LEU A 165 4.96 11.08 -10.20
C LEU A 165 6.26 10.27 -10.36
N GLY A 166 6.32 9.07 -9.79
CA GLY A 166 7.52 8.22 -9.73
C GLY A 166 8.52 8.69 -8.68
N LEU A 167 8.06 9.40 -7.66
CA LEU A 167 8.91 9.82 -6.54
C LEU A 167 9.16 8.63 -5.59
N PRO A 168 10.37 8.49 -5.05
CA PRO A 168 10.63 7.54 -3.97
C PRO A 168 9.93 7.95 -2.68
N ASP A 169 9.78 7.03 -1.72
CA ASP A 169 9.08 7.32 -0.46
C ASP A 169 9.83 8.35 0.41
N ASP A 170 11.14 8.50 0.22
CA ASP A 170 12.02 9.45 0.89
C ASP A 170 12.34 10.69 0.02
N PHE A 171 11.49 11.04 -0.95
CA PHE A 171 11.81 12.04 -1.98
C PHE A 171 12.17 13.43 -1.46
N GLU A 172 11.73 13.80 -0.25
CA GLU A 172 12.18 15.03 0.39
C GLU A 172 13.71 15.06 0.52
N ASP A 173 14.29 13.96 1.01
CA ASP A 173 15.73 13.83 1.19
C ASP A 173 16.41 13.41 -0.12
N SER A 174 15.87 12.41 -0.81
CA SER A 174 16.53 11.81 -1.96
C SER A 174 16.40 12.61 -3.26
N VAL A 175 15.40 13.49 -3.39
CA VAL A 175 15.17 14.33 -4.57
C VAL A 175 15.30 15.81 -4.24
N ILE A 176 14.53 16.32 -3.27
CA ILE A 176 14.46 17.77 -3.02
C ILE A 176 15.77 18.28 -2.41
N SER A 177 16.19 17.71 -1.27
CA SER A 177 17.42 18.11 -0.56
C SER A 177 18.69 17.88 -1.38
N LYS A 178 18.73 16.87 -2.26
CA LYS A 178 19.86 16.64 -3.17
C LYS A 178 19.94 17.60 -4.36
N ASN A 179 18.88 18.35 -4.66
CA ASN A 179 18.84 19.30 -5.76
C ASN A 179 18.53 20.74 -5.29
N PRO A 180 19.35 21.33 -4.39
CA PRO A 180 19.07 22.64 -3.78
C PRO A 180 19.17 23.81 -4.76
N HIS A 181 19.79 23.59 -5.92
CA HIS A 181 19.86 24.55 -7.01
C HIS A 181 18.58 24.60 -7.85
N VAL A 182 17.71 23.58 -7.72
CA VAL A 182 16.44 23.46 -8.45
C VAL A 182 15.25 23.68 -7.53
N PHE A 183 15.26 23.04 -6.36
CA PHE A 183 14.15 23.07 -5.41
C PHE A 183 14.51 23.82 -4.14
N ARG A 184 13.51 24.52 -3.59
CA ARG A 184 13.58 25.15 -2.28
C ARG A 184 12.27 24.88 -1.55
N LEU A 185 12.36 24.35 -0.33
CA LEU A 185 11.23 24.29 0.58
C LEU A 185 11.07 25.65 1.25
N SER A 186 9.84 26.16 1.25
CA SER A 186 9.46 27.40 1.92
C SER A 186 8.23 27.13 2.77
N ASP A 187 8.15 27.72 3.95
CA ASP A 187 6.95 27.65 4.78
C ASP A 187 5.77 28.25 4.01
N GLY A 188 4.75 27.42 3.78
CA GLY A 188 3.51 27.85 3.18
C GLY A 188 2.66 28.54 4.22
N HIS A 189 2.38 29.83 4.03
CA HIS A 189 1.20 30.43 4.65
C HIS A 189 -0.03 29.81 3.97
N GLU A 190 -0.75 28.93 4.68
CA GLU A 190 -2.11 28.52 4.29
C GLU A 190 -3.07 29.71 4.33
#